data_AF-A0A9P0A0L0-F1
#
_entry.id   AF-A0A9P0A0L0-F1
#
_cell.length_a   1.000
_cell.length_b   1.000
_cell.length_c   1.000
_cell.angle_alpha   90.00
_cell.angle_beta   90.00
_cell.angle_gamma   90.00
#
_symmetry.space_group_name_H-M   'P 1'
#
loop_
_entity.id
_entity.type
_entity.pdbx_description
1 polymer ?
#
loop_
_entity_poly.entity_id
_entity_poly.type
_entity_poly.pdbx_seq_one_letter_code
_entity_poly.pdbx_strand_id
1 'polypeptide(L)'
;MTDSFCFCVSLRTASLVIAWYYLIAGIIGILPMVPTLYEYITSISTTGNTGEIITRLMVVQYYFLLLLMVISCVFLINGIYKNKPNHTRLFVISGNLLLRHELFVTMLLAFTPLRKDAEIALRPMSAAHIMVLTNPYLKLINLVVAAYLILTVHSYYTKAQQKGRHGSGSIAI
;
A
#
# COMPACT_ATOMS: atom_id res chain seq x y z
N MET A 1 30.45 4.73 -6.03
CA MET A 1 30.34 5.92 -5.16
C MET A 1 29.13 5.72 -4.24
N THR A 2 29.44 5.43 -2.96
CA THR A 2 28.58 5.36 -1.76
C THR A 2 27.12 4.93 -1.95
N ASP A 3 26.91 3.61 -1.86
CA ASP A 3 25.62 2.89 -1.86
C ASP A 3 24.87 2.98 -0.51
N SER A 4 24.87 4.13 0.15
CA SER A 4 24.23 4.28 1.47
C SER A 4 23.02 5.20 1.39
N PHE A 5 21.83 4.64 1.61
CA PHE A 5 20.70 5.43 2.11
C PHE A 5 20.87 5.56 3.63
N CYS A 6 20.28 6.60 4.22
CA CYS A 6 20.38 6.96 5.64
C CYS A 6 20.65 5.74 6.55
N PHE A 7 21.74 5.75 7.33
CA PHE A 7 22.23 4.67 8.22
C PHE A 7 23.01 3.48 7.60
N CYS A 8 23.88 3.68 6.60
CA CYS A 8 24.80 2.64 6.10
C CYS A 8 24.12 1.36 5.53
N VAL A 9 22.79 1.34 5.40
CA VAL A 9 22.05 0.20 4.83
C VAL A 9 22.03 0.34 3.32
N SER A 10 22.38 -0.74 2.62
CA SER A 10 22.31 -0.77 1.15
C SER A 10 20.86 -0.55 0.68
N LEU A 11 20.66 0.19 -0.42
CA LEU A 11 19.32 0.42 -1.00
C LEU A 11 18.57 -0.89 -1.29
N ARG A 12 19.32 -1.95 -1.61
CA ARG A 12 18.78 -3.30 -1.83
C ARG A 12 18.18 -3.87 -0.54
N THR A 13 18.93 -3.81 0.55
CA THR A 13 18.48 -4.29 1.87
C THR A 13 17.29 -3.48 2.36
N ALA A 14 17.34 -2.16 2.26
CA ALA A 14 16.22 -1.29 2.63
C ALA A 14 14.95 -1.64 1.84
N SER A 15 15.06 -1.81 0.52
CA SER A 15 13.90 -2.17 -0.32
C SER A 15 13.34 -3.55 0.00
N LEU A 16 14.19 -4.50 0.41
CA LEU A 16 13.76 -5.84 0.81
C LEU A 16 13.04 -5.82 2.16
N VAL A 17 13.53 -5.06 3.14
CA VAL A 17 12.85 -4.85 4.43
C VAL A 17 11.48 -4.21 4.22
N ILE A 18 11.40 -3.20 3.36
CA ILE A 18 10.13 -2.53 3.00
C ILE A 18 9.15 -3.52 2.36
N ALA A 19 9.63 -4.35 1.43
CA ALA A 19 8.79 -5.34 0.76
C ALA A 19 8.20 -6.35 1.75
N TRP A 20 9.02 -6.86 2.68
CA TRP A 20 8.56 -7.78 3.72
C TRP A 20 7.59 -7.13 4.70
N TYR A 21 7.86 -5.88 5.10
CA TYR A 21 6.95 -5.11 5.95
C TYR A 21 5.55 -5.00 5.32
N TYR A 22 5.47 -4.55 4.06
CA TYR A 22 4.18 -4.42 3.37
C TYR A 22 3.51 -5.77 3.07
N LEU A 23 4.29 -6.82 2.84
CA LEU A 23 3.74 -8.17 2.64
C LEU A 23 3.05 -8.67 3.91
N ILE A 24 3.73 -8.60 5.06
CA ILE A 24 3.20 -9.06 6.34
C ILE A 24 1.99 -8.21 6.75
N ALA A 25 2.13 -6.87 6.68
CA ALA A 25 1.03 -5.95 7.00
C ALA A 25 -0.19 -6.19 6.10
N GLY A 26 0.03 -6.42 4.80
CA GLY A 26 -1.04 -6.70 3.85
C GLY A 26 -1.77 -8.03 4.14
N ILE A 27 -1.03 -9.10 4.45
CA ILE A 27 -1.63 -10.40 4.82
C ILE A 27 -2.46 -10.29 6.09
N ILE A 28 -1.92 -9.61 7.13
CA ILE A 28 -2.63 -9.39 8.39
C ILE A 28 -3.88 -8.54 8.17
N GLY A 29 -3.85 -7.56 7.26
CA GLY A 29 -5.02 -6.73 6.93
C GLY A 29 -6.09 -7.48 6.12
N ILE A 30 -5.70 -8.41 5.24
CA ILE A 30 -6.62 -9.17 4.38
C ILE A 30 -7.39 -10.23 5.19
N LEU A 31 -6.69 -11.02 6.01
CA LEU A 31 -7.27 -12.15 6.76
C LEU A 31 -8.60 -11.84 7.49
N PRO A 32 -8.72 -10.76 8.28
CA PRO A 32 -9.96 -10.44 9.00
C PRO A 32 -11.06 -9.89 8.08
N MET A 33 -10.71 -9.39 6.89
CA MET A 33 -11.68 -8.85 5.93
C MET A 33 -12.32 -9.93 5.04
N VAL A 34 -11.62 -11.04 4.78
CA VAL A 34 -12.13 -12.15 3.94
C VAL A 34 -13.54 -12.63 4.33
N PRO A 35 -13.84 -12.96 5.61
CA PRO A 35 -15.15 -13.52 5.96
C PRO A 35 -16.31 -12.52 5.82
N THR A 36 -16.02 -11.21 5.96
CA THR A 36 -17.05 -10.16 5.89
C THR A 36 -17.21 -9.58 4.48
N LEU A 37 -16.27 -9.86 3.57
CA LEU A 37 -16.26 -9.29 2.22
C LEU A 37 -17.49 -9.65 1.40
N TYR A 38 -17.96 -10.91 1.48
CA TYR A 38 -19.14 -11.37 0.75
C TYR A 38 -20.42 -10.65 1.21
N GLU A 39 -20.57 -10.48 2.53
CA GLU A 39 -21.68 -9.72 3.11
C GLU A 39 -21.59 -8.25 2.69
N TYR A 40 -20.41 -7.64 2.71
CA TYR A 40 -20.23 -6.27 2.24
C TYR A 40 -20.60 -6.08 0.76
N ILE A 41 -20.24 -7.02 -0.12
CA ILE A 41 -20.55 -6.92 -1.56
C ILE A 41 -22.05 -7.10 -1.81
N THR A 42 -22.65 -8.15 -1.25
CA THR A 42 -24.06 -8.49 -1.50
C THR A 42 -25.03 -7.49 -0.90
N SER A 43 -24.64 -6.84 0.19
CA SER A 43 -25.49 -5.89 0.90
C SER A 43 -25.45 -4.46 0.34
N ILE A 44 -24.55 -4.14 -0.61
CA ILE A 44 -24.51 -2.82 -1.27
C ILE A 44 -25.81 -2.53 -2.03
N SER A 45 -26.40 -3.53 -2.69
CA SER A 45 -27.65 -3.37 -3.46
C SER A 45 -28.91 -3.31 -2.60
N THR A 46 -28.83 -3.70 -1.32
CA THR A 46 -29.99 -3.79 -0.41
C THR A 46 -29.99 -2.70 0.68
N THR A 47 -28.93 -1.91 0.77
CA THR A 47 -28.79 -0.86 1.79
C THR A 47 -29.47 0.42 1.34
N GLY A 48 -30.41 0.96 2.14
CA GLY A 48 -31.15 2.18 1.81
C GLY A 48 -30.41 3.49 2.12
N ASN A 49 -29.30 3.43 2.87
CA ASN A 49 -28.52 4.60 3.27
C ASN A 49 -27.29 4.80 2.38
N THR A 50 -27.21 5.95 1.70
CA THR A 50 -26.09 6.32 0.81
C THR A 50 -24.73 6.37 1.53
N GLY A 51 -24.67 6.85 2.78
CA GLY A 51 -23.40 6.94 3.53
C GLY A 51 -22.83 5.57 3.89
N GLU A 52 -23.71 4.62 4.21
CA GLU A 52 -23.35 3.24 4.48
C GLU A 52 -22.89 2.52 3.20
N ILE A 53 -23.59 2.73 2.08
CA ILE A 53 -23.16 2.21 0.77
C ILE A 53 -21.74 2.69 0.43
N ILE A 54 -21.46 4.00 0.59
CA ILE A 54 -20.13 4.57 0.30
C ILE A 54 -19.07 3.91 1.20
N THR A 55 -19.35 3.77 2.49
CA THR A 55 -18.42 3.16 3.45
C THR A 55 -18.11 1.70 3.07
N ARG A 56 -19.12 0.91 2.70
CA ARG A 56 -18.94 -0.48 2.26
C ARG A 56 -18.15 -0.57 0.96
N LEU A 57 -18.43 0.32 0.00
CA LEU A 57 -17.67 0.39 -1.25
C LEU A 57 -16.19 0.73 -0.99
N MET A 58 -15.90 1.64 -0.05
CA MET A 58 -14.53 1.98 0.34
C MET A 58 -13.80 0.79 0.97
N VAL A 59 -14.46 0.00 1.81
CA VAL A 59 -13.88 -1.23 2.39
C VAL A 59 -13.55 -2.25 1.29
N VAL A 60 -14.47 -2.48 0.34
CA VAL A 60 -14.25 -3.40 -0.79
C VAL A 60 -13.10 -2.92 -1.68
N GLN A 61 -13.06 -1.63 -2.02
CA GLN A 61 -11.96 -1.04 -2.80
C GLN A 61 -10.61 -1.18 -2.09
N TYR A 62 -10.58 -0.92 -0.79
CA TYR A 62 -9.38 -1.05 0.02
C TYR A 62 -8.86 -2.50 0.05
N TYR A 63 -9.76 -3.49 0.13
CA TYR A 63 -9.39 -4.91 0.06
C TYR A 63 -8.66 -5.26 -1.25
N PHE A 64 -9.19 -4.84 -2.40
CA PHE A 64 -8.54 -5.10 -3.70
C PHE A 64 -7.19 -4.40 -3.82
N LEU A 65 -7.06 -3.19 -3.28
CA LEU A 65 -5.78 -2.47 -3.25
C LEU A 65 -4.73 -3.17 -2.38
N LEU A 66 -5.13 -3.68 -1.20
CA LEU A 66 -4.25 -4.47 -0.34
C LEU A 66 -3.78 -5.74 -1.05
N LEU A 67 -4.69 -6.45 -1.72
CA LEU A 67 -4.36 -7.67 -2.47
C LEU A 67 -3.37 -7.38 -3.61
N LEU A 68 -3.59 -6.28 -4.35
CA LEU A 68 -2.66 -5.82 -5.38
C LEU A 68 -1.28 -5.47 -4.79
N MET A 69 -1.25 -4.85 -3.62
CA MET A 69 -0.02 -4.50 -2.91
C MET A 69 0.75 -5.75 -2.46
N VAL A 70 0.05 -6.75 -1.90
CA VAL A 70 0.64 -8.04 -1.49
C VAL A 70 1.28 -8.75 -2.69
N ILE A 71 0.56 -8.87 -3.80
CA ILE A 71 1.10 -9.45 -5.04
C ILE A 71 2.34 -8.67 -5.48
N SER A 72 2.26 -7.35 -5.49
CA SER A 72 3.37 -6.48 -5.89
C SER A 72 4.60 -6.64 -4.99
N CYS A 73 4.42 -6.90 -3.68
CA CYS A 73 5.51 -7.20 -2.75
C CYS A 73 6.21 -8.52 -3.10
N VAL A 74 5.45 -9.56 -3.47
CA VAL A 74 6.03 -10.84 -3.93
C VAL A 74 6.86 -10.63 -5.19
N PHE A 75 6.39 -9.84 -6.15
CA PHE A 75 7.16 -9.48 -7.34
C PHE A 75 8.40 -8.64 -7.00
N LEU A 76 8.30 -7.70 -6.06
CA LEU A 76 9.43 -6.90 -5.59
C LEU A 76 10.53 -7.78 -4.97
N ILE A 77 10.16 -8.66 -4.03
CA ILE A 77 11.08 -9.60 -3.37
C ILE A 77 11.77 -10.47 -4.41
N ASN A 78 10.99 -11.09 -5.31
CA ASN A 78 11.53 -11.90 -6.41
C ASN A 78 12.43 -11.08 -7.35
N GLY A 79 12.07 -9.84 -7.65
CA GLY A 79 12.85 -8.92 -8.47
C GLY A 79 14.20 -8.58 -7.85
N ILE A 80 14.25 -8.37 -6.52
CA ILE A 80 15.47 -8.10 -5.77
C ILE A 80 16.37 -9.35 -5.70
N TYR A 81 15.81 -10.55 -5.50
CA TYR A 81 16.59 -11.78 -5.49
C TYR A 81 17.14 -12.14 -6.87
N LYS A 82 16.33 -11.99 -7.93
CA LYS A 82 16.69 -12.32 -9.32
C LYS A 82 17.38 -11.17 -10.07
N ASN A 83 17.63 -10.02 -9.42
CA ASN A 83 18.15 -8.79 -10.03
C ASN A 83 17.38 -8.35 -11.30
N LYS A 84 16.04 -8.53 -11.32
CA LYS A 84 15.17 -8.16 -12.44
C LYS A 84 14.40 -6.87 -12.13
N PRO A 85 14.88 -5.68 -12.55
CA PRO A 85 14.26 -4.40 -12.18
C PRO A 85 12.82 -4.26 -12.67
N ASN A 86 12.44 -4.92 -13.78
CA ASN A 86 11.06 -4.86 -14.28
C ASN A 86 10.02 -5.41 -13.30
N HIS A 87 10.40 -6.33 -12.40
CA HIS A 87 9.49 -6.88 -11.39
C HIS A 87 9.25 -5.90 -10.23
N THR A 88 10.18 -4.97 -10.01
CA THR A 88 10.10 -3.90 -9.01
C THR A 88 9.11 -2.80 -9.42
N ARG A 89 8.84 -2.64 -10.72
CA ARG A 89 7.92 -1.62 -11.26
C ARG A 89 6.49 -1.78 -10.74
N LEU A 90 6.02 -3.02 -10.58
CA LEU A 90 4.67 -3.32 -10.10
C LEU A 90 4.41 -2.72 -8.72
N PHE A 91 5.39 -2.83 -7.81
CA PHE A 91 5.32 -2.24 -6.47
C PHE A 91 5.26 -0.72 -6.49
N VAL A 92 6.05 -0.07 -7.35
CA VAL A 92 6.01 1.39 -7.47
C VAL A 92 4.63 1.86 -7.96
N ILE A 93 4.03 1.15 -8.92
CA ILE A 93 2.70 1.48 -9.45
C ILE A 93 1.62 1.26 -8.39
N SER A 94 1.58 0.09 -7.77
CA SER A 94 0.56 -0.23 -6.75
C SER A 94 0.70 0.64 -5.51
N GLY A 95 1.93 0.94 -5.07
CA GLY A 95 2.19 1.89 -3.98
C GLY A 95 1.68 3.30 -4.29
N ASN A 96 1.88 3.80 -5.51
CA ASN A 96 1.33 5.09 -5.92
C ASN A 96 -0.20 5.09 -5.96
N LEU A 97 -0.82 3.99 -6.41
CA LEU A 97 -2.27 3.85 -6.40
C LEU A 97 -2.83 3.86 -4.97
N LEU A 98 -2.17 3.13 -4.07
CA LEU A 98 -2.50 3.10 -2.63
C LEU A 98 -2.39 4.50 -2.01
N LEU A 99 -1.33 5.26 -2.31
CA LEU A 99 -1.16 6.62 -1.80
C LEU A 99 -2.28 7.57 -2.24
N ARG A 100 -2.67 7.51 -3.52
CA ARG A 100 -3.77 8.34 -4.03
C ARG A 100 -5.09 7.97 -3.39
N HIS A 101 -5.34 6.67 -3.21
CA HIS A 101 -6.51 6.19 -2.52
C HIS A 101 -6.54 6.68 -1.06
N GLU A 102 -5.45 6.51 -0.31
CA GLU A 102 -5.38 6.98 1.08
C GLU A 102 -5.54 8.50 1.20
N LEU A 103 -5.00 9.27 0.25
CA LEU A 103 -5.21 10.72 0.20
C LEU A 103 -6.68 11.08 0.01
N PHE A 104 -7.34 10.40 -0.94
CA PHE A 104 -8.76 10.57 -1.22
C PHE A 104 -9.64 10.20 -0.01
N VAL A 105 -9.40 9.03 0.60
CA VAL A 105 -10.11 8.58 1.80
C VAL A 105 -9.89 9.54 2.96
N THR A 106 -8.66 10.03 3.16
CA THR A 106 -8.34 10.97 4.24
C THR A 106 -9.09 12.29 4.06
N MET A 107 -9.18 12.82 2.83
CA MET A 107 -10.01 13.99 2.53
C MET A 107 -11.49 13.72 2.79
N LEU A 108 -12.03 12.59 2.33
CA LEU A 108 -13.43 12.24 2.58
C LEU A 108 -13.73 12.19 4.07
N LEU A 109 -12.90 11.52 4.87
CA LEU A 109 -13.11 11.40 6.32
C LEU A 109 -12.91 12.73 7.07
N ALA A 110 -12.09 13.64 6.54
CA ALA A 110 -11.86 14.96 7.14
C ALA A 110 -12.99 15.94 6.86
N PHE A 111 -13.60 15.89 5.67
CA PHE A 111 -14.56 16.89 5.20
C PHE A 111 -16.02 16.43 5.18
N THR A 112 -16.31 15.16 5.48
CA THR A 112 -17.68 14.61 5.42
C THR A 112 -18.07 13.89 6.71
N PRO A 113 -19.38 13.67 6.97
CA PRO A 113 -19.83 12.89 8.13
C PRO A 113 -19.51 11.39 8.04
N LEU A 114 -18.95 10.91 6.93
CA LEU A 114 -18.59 9.49 6.70
C LEU A 114 -17.69 8.91 7.79
N ARG A 115 -16.95 9.75 8.53
CA ARG A 115 -16.18 9.30 9.69
C ARG A 115 -17.06 8.61 10.73
N LYS A 116 -18.23 9.18 11.05
CA LYS A 116 -19.14 8.60 12.05
C LYS A 116 -19.74 7.29 11.54
N ASP A 117 -20.11 7.25 10.27
CA ASP A 117 -20.65 6.04 9.62
C ASP A 117 -19.61 4.91 9.57
N ALA A 118 -18.35 5.26 9.26
CA ALA A 118 -17.23 4.32 9.27
C ALA A 118 -16.91 3.81 10.69
N GLU A 119 -16.92 4.68 11.71
CA GLU A 119 -16.73 4.28 13.11
C GLU A 119 -17.82 3.31 13.57
N ILE A 120 -19.08 3.50 13.14
CA ILE A 120 -20.20 2.61 13.45
C ILE A 120 -20.03 1.25 12.75
N ALA A 121 -19.71 1.25 11.45
CA ALA A 121 -19.50 0.03 10.67
C ALA A 121 -18.30 -0.80 11.17
N LEU A 122 -17.26 -0.14 11.69
CA LEU A 122 -16.04 -0.76 12.18
C LEU A 122 -16.08 -1.14 13.67
N ARG A 123 -17.18 -0.91 14.40
CA ARG A 123 -17.35 -1.29 15.82
C ARG A 123 -17.02 -2.74 16.20
N PRO A 124 -17.17 -3.77 15.34
CA PRO A 124 -16.73 -5.11 15.72
C PRO A 124 -15.19 -5.23 15.83
N MET A 125 -14.42 -4.23 15.40
CA MET A 125 -12.97 -4.16 15.57
C MET A 125 -12.57 -3.41 16.85
N SER A 126 -11.35 -3.64 17.35
CA SER A 126 -10.83 -2.93 18.54
C SER A 126 -10.78 -1.42 18.33
N ALA A 127 -11.03 -0.64 19.39
CA ALA A 127 -11.03 0.83 19.36
C ALA A 127 -9.72 1.43 18.82
N ALA A 128 -8.58 0.80 19.09
CA ALA A 128 -7.29 1.21 18.55
C ALA A 128 -7.21 1.09 17.01
N HIS A 129 -7.76 0.00 16.45
CA HIS A 129 -7.82 -0.17 14.99
C HIS A 129 -8.75 0.85 14.35
N ILE A 130 -9.92 1.10 14.96
CA ILE A 130 -10.86 2.13 14.50
C ILE A 130 -10.17 3.50 14.48
N MET A 131 -9.48 3.88 15.56
CA MET A 131 -8.77 5.15 15.66
C MET A 131 -7.73 5.33 14.55
N VAL A 132 -6.97 4.29 14.20
CA VAL A 132 -5.98 4.34 13.11
C VAL A 132 -6.66 4.47 11.74
N LEU A 133 -7.81 3.83 11.54
CA LEU A 133 -8.55 3.80 10.27
C LEU A 133 -9.34 5.09 10.00
N THR A 134 -9.83 5.77 11.04
CA THR A 134 -10.77 6.88 10.93
C THR A 134 -10.19 8.25 11.30
N ASN A 135 -9.07 8.31 12.03
CA ASN A 135 -8.46 9.59 12.43
C ASN A 135 -7.62 10.20 11.29
N PRO A 136 -8.04 11.35 10.72
CA PRO A 136 -7.38 11.94 9.56
C PRO A 136 -5.93 12.37 9.82
N TYR A 137 -5.58 12.75 11.05
CA TYR A 137 -4.21 13.14 11.41
C TYR A 137 -3.26 11.93 11.42
N LEU A 138 -3.71 10.80 11.96
CA LEU A 138 -2.94 9.54 11.93
C LEU A 138 -2.78 9.04 10.49
N LYS A 139 -3.84 9.17 9.66
CA LYS A 139 -3.75 8.83 8.24
C LYS A 139 -2.77 9.72 7.49
N LEU A 140 -2.70 11.01 7.81
CA LEU A 140 -1.71 11.93 7.22
C LEU A 140 -0.27 11.49 7.54
N ILE A 141 0.01 11.13 8.80
CA ILE A 141 1.34 10.61 9.19
C ILE A 141 1.66 9.32 8.44
N ASN A 142 0.71 8.38 8.39
CA ASN A 142 0.87 7.13 7.65
C ASN A 142 1.13 7.37 6.16
N LEU A 143 0.49 8.39 5.57
CA LEU A 143 0.66 8.76 4.18
C LEU A 143 2.07 9.29 3.89
N VAL A 144 2.62 10.14 4.78
CA VAL A 144 3.99 10.63 4.66
C VAL A 144 5.00 9.49 4.77
N VAL A 145 4.81 8.60 5.75
CA VAL A 145 5.66 7.41 5.92
C VAL A 145 5.57 6.52 4.69
N ALA A 146 4.37 6.23 4.20
CA ALA A 146 4.18 5.40 3.00
C ALA A 146 4.85 6.02 1.76
N ALA A 147 4.72 7.34 1.58
CA ALA A 147 5.38 8.04 0.48
C ALA A 147 6.89 7.91 0.55
N TYR A 148 7.49 8.06 1.74
CA TYR A 148 8.92 7.87 1.94
C TYR A 148 9.38 6.44 1.61
N LEU A 149 8.65 5.41 2.05
CA LEU A 149 8.99 4.02 1.78
C LEU A 149 8.90 3.70 0.27
N ILE A 150 7.86 4.20 -0.41
CA ILE A 150 7.68 4.01 -1.86
C ILE A 150 8.79 4.73 -2.64
N LEU A 151 9.17 5.95 -2.23
CA LEU A 151 10.28 6.70 -2.85
C LEU A 151 11.63 5.99 -2.67
N THR A 152 11.83 5.32 -1.53
CA THR A 152 13.03 4.51 -1.28
C THR A 152 13.12 3.34 -2.27
N VAL A 153 12.02 2.61 -2.48
CA VAL A 153 11.96 1.52 -3.47
C VAL A 153 12.06 2.03 -4.91
N HIS A 154 11.45 3.18 -5.20
CA HIS A 154 11.58 3.83 -6.51
C HIS A 154 13.04 4.21 -6.80
N SER A 155 13.75 4.75 -5.81
CA SER A 155 15.18 5.06 -5.92
C SER A 155 16.01 3.81 -6.21
N TYR A 156 15.65 2.66 -5.63
CA TYR A 156 16.28 1.37 -5.92
C TYR A 156 16.02 0.93 -7.37
N TYR A 157 14.75 1.01 -7.81
CA TYR A 157 14.36 0.69 -9.18
C TYR A 157 15.17 1.48 -10.22
N THR A 158 15.23 2.81 -10.05
CA THR A 158 15.93 3.70 -10.98
C THR A 158 17.42 3.38 -11.06
N LYS A 159 18.09 3.14 -9.90
CA LYS A 159 19.49 2.73 -9.87
C LYS A 159 19.72 1.35 -10.51
N ALA A 160 18.83 0.39 -10.27
CA ALA A 160 18.93 -0.94 -10.86
C ALA A 160 18.77 -0.91 -12.39
N GLN A 161 17.89 -0.06 -12.92
CA GLN A 161 17.77 0.17 -14.37
C GLN A 161 19.01 0.83 -14.97
N GLN A 162 19.61 1.82 -14.29
CA GLN A 162 20.84 2.46 -14.75
C GLN A 162 22.02 1.48 -14.81
N LYS A 163 22.18 0.61 -13.79
CA LYS A 163 23.20 -0.46 -13.82
C LYS A 163 22.97 -1.47 -14.94
N GLY A 164 21.71 -1.86 -15.18
CA GLY A 164 21.37 -2.76 -16.30
C GLY A 164 21.66 -2.15 -17.68
N ARG A 165 21.49 -0.84 -17.85
CA ARG A 165 21.82 -0.13 -19.10
C ARG A 165 23.32 0.01 -19.32
N HIS A 166 24.11 0.28 -18.29
CA HIS A 166 25.57 0.35 -18.40
C HIS A 166 26.23 -1.03 -18.62
N GLY A 167 25.70 -2.10 -18.05
CA GLY A 167 26.19 -3.46 -18.31
C GLY A 167 25.90 -3.96 -19.72
N SER A 168 24.81 -3.50 -20.35
CA SER A 168 24.48 -3.82 -21.74
C SER A 168 25.25 -2.98 -22.76
N GLY A 169 25.89 -1.88 -22.34
CA GLY A 169 26.70 -1.01 -23.20
C GLY A 169 28.20 -1.37 -23.21
N SER A 170 28.64 -2.35 -22.41
CA SER A 170 30.05 -2.78 -22.33
C SER A 170 30.37 -4.02 -23.18
N ILE A 171 29.43 -4.44 -24.05
CA ILE A 171 29.66 -5.44 -25.11
C ILE A 171 29.46 -4.74 -26.45
N ALA A 172 30.24 -3.70 -26.69
CA ALA A 172 30.45 -3.12 -28.01
C ALA A 172 31.84 -2.50 -28.00
N ILE A 173 32.71 -3.08 -28.83
CA ILE A 173 34.15 -2.84 -29.03
C ILE A 173 35.05 -3.73 -28.17
#